data_AF-X1LWP7-F1
#
_entry.id   AF-X1LWP7-F1
#
_cell.length_a   1.000
_cell.length_b   1.000
_cell.length_c   1.000
_cell.angle_alpha   90.00
_cell.angle_beta   90.00
_cell.angle_gamma   90.00
#
_symmetry.space_group_name_H-M   'P 1'
#
loop_
_entity.id
_entity.type
_entity.pdbx_description
1 polymer ?
#
loop_
_entity_poly.entity_id
_entity_poly.type
_entity_poly.pdbx_seq_one_letter_code
_entity_poly.pdbx_strand_id
1 'polypeptide(L)'
;EEIALIRQKFQGNLILRTEAQTMLARLEIPGTKVNHLLRKWDTYKMLDVRLPSKADLLKFRVAGAINEDRHRLELRKLGYNSEQAEWYLKLYRK
;
A
#
# COMPACT_ATOMS: atom_id res chain seq x y z
N GLU A 1 8.59 -9.95 23.24
CA GLU A 1 9.15 -9.10 22.16
C GLU A 1 9.19 -9.72 20.75
N GLU A 2 9.19 -11.05 20.57
CA GLU A 2 9.44 -11.67 19.24
C GLU A 2 8.45 -11.28 18.12
N ILE A 3 7.17 -11.11 18.43
CA ILE A 3 6.15 -10.67 17.45
C ILE A 3 6.50 -9.31 16.85
N ALA A 4 7.10 -8.40 17.63
CA ALA A 4 7.50 -7.08 17.15
C ALA A 4 8.70 -7.15 16.20
N LEU A 5 9.66 -8.05 16.46
CA LEU A 5 10.79 -8.31 15.58
C LEU A 5 10.34 -8.93 14.25
N ILE A 6 9.45 -9.92 14.29
CA ILE A 6 8.88 -10.54 13.08
C ILE A 6 8.11 -9.49 12.27
N ARG A 7 7.31 -8.64 12.93
CA ARG A 7 6.62 -7.51 12.30
C ARG A 7 7.61 -6.59 11.59
N GLN A 8 8.66 -6.14 12.28
CA GLN A 8 9.65 -5.22 11.70
C GLN A 8 10.33 -5.83 10.47
N LYS A 9 10.74 -7.11 10.56
CA LYS A 9 11.32 -7.85 9.42
C LYS A 9 10.34 -7.96 8.25
N PHE A 10 9.07 -8.25 8.52
CA PHE A 10 8.04 -8.38 7.48
C PHE A 10 7.71 -7.05 6.79
N GLN A 11 7.60 -5.97 7.57
CA GLN A 11 7.38 -4.62 7.05
C GLN A 11 8.60 -4.13 6.25
N GLY A 12 9.82 -4.46 6.69
CA GLY A 12 11.07 -4.12 6.01
C GLY A 12 11.43 -4.99 4.80
N ASN A 13 10.52 -5.83 4.29
CA ASN A 13 10.79 -6.78 3.19
C ASN A 13 11.92 -7.78 3.46
N LEU A 14 12.34 -7.96 4.72
CA LEU A 14 13.42 -8.91 5.08
C LEU A 14 12.94 -10.36 5.13
N ILE A 15 11.63 -10.58 5.31
CA ILE A 15 11.01 -11.92 5.31
C ILE A 15 9.71 -11.92 4.51
N LEU A 16 9.39 -13.08 3.93
CA LEU A 16 8.16 -13.31 3.19
C LEU A 16 6.98 -13.56 4.14
N ARG A 17 5.75 -13.46 3.61
CA ARG A 17 4.52 -13.75 4.37
C ARG A 17 4.49 -15.17 4.92
N THR A 18 4.95 -16.14 4.13
CA THR A 18 5.08 -17.55 4.53
C THR A 18 6.08 -17.74 5.67
N GLU A 19 7.22 -17.05 5.60
CA GLU A 19 8.24 -17.07 6.66
C GLU A 19 7.70 -16.45 7.95
N ALA A 20 7.06 -15.29 7.87
CA ALA A 20 6.42 -14.65 9.01
C ALA A 20 5.32 -15.54 9.63
N GLN A 21 4.54 -16.24 8.81
CA GLN A 21 3.54 -17.20 9.28
C GLN A 21 4.18 -18.38 10.04
N THR A 22 5.25 -18.96 9.50
CA THR A 22 5.99 -20.06 10.14
C THR A 22 6.60 -19.62 11.47
N MET A 23 7.20 -18.43 11.53
CA MET A 23 7.76 -17.88 12.77
C MET A 23 6.67 -17.61 13.82
N LEU A 24 5.51 -17.08 13.41
CA LEU A 24 4.38 -16.86 14.31
C LEU A 24 3.72 -18.18 14.78
N ALA A 25 3.69 -19.20 13.92
CA ALA A 25 3.18 -20.52 14.27
C ALA A 25 4.09 -21.23 15.30
N ARG A 26 5.42 -21.02 15.24
CA ARG A 26 6.37 -21.51 16.24
C ARG A 26 6.19 -20.89 17.63
N LEU A 27 5.56 -19.71 17.70
CA LEU A 27 5.21 -19.04 18.96
C LEU A 27 3.88 -19.55 19.55
N GLU A 28 3.39 -20.70 19.09
CA GLU A 28 2.12 -21.33 19.50
C GLU A 28 0.90 -20.40 19.32
N ILE A 29 1.01 -19.43 18.41
CA ILE A 29 -0.08 -18.51 18.11
C ILE A 29 -1.10 -19.24 17.24
N PRO A 30 -2.40 -19.22 17.58
CA PRO A 30 -3.43 -19.84 16.78
C PRO A 30 -3.46 -19.25 15.37
N GLY A 31 -3.58 -20.11 14.35
CA GLY A 31 -3.48 -19.73 12.93
C GLY A 31 -4.45 -18.60 12.52
N THR A 32 -5.62 -18.52 13.16
CA THR A 32 -6.57 -17.41 12.99
C THR A 32 -5.99 -16.06 13.41
N LYS A 33 -5.29 -16.02 14.55
CA LYS A 33 -4.63 -14.83 15.09
C LYS A 33 -3.38 -14.47 14.29
N VAL A 34 -2.63 -15.46 13.80
CA VAL A 34 -1.53 -15.26 12.85
C VAL A 34 -2.02 -14.57 11.57
N ASN A 35 -3.10 -15.08 10.99
CA ASN A 35 -3.65 -14.53 9.75
C ASN A 35 -4.17 -13.09 9.95
N HIS A 36 -4.77 -12.80 11.11
CA HIS A 36 -5.20 -11.46 11.49
C HIS A 36 -4.02 -10.49 11.64
N LEU A 37 -2.94 -10.91 12.32
CA LEU A 37 -1.71 -10.12 12.47
C LEU A 37 -1.07 -9.83 11.12
N LEU A 38 -0.92 -10.85 10.26
CA LEU A 38 -0.35 -10.69 8.92
C LEU A 38 -1.17 -9.73 8.06
N ARG A 39 -2.51 -9.83 8.06
CA ARG A 39 -3.37 -8.85 7.36
C ARG A 39 -3.15 -7.44 7.88
N LYS A 40 -3.09 -7.27 9.19
CA LYS A 40 -2.88 -5.96 9.82
C LYS A 40 -1.52 -5.37 9.40
N TRP A 41 -0.47 -6.18 9.39
CA TRP A 41 0.87 -5.73 8.98
C TRP A 41 0.97 -5.44 7.49
N ASP A 42 0.28 -6.20 6.65
CA ASP A 42 0.18 -5.95 5.22
C ASP A 42 -0.54 -4.63 4.94
N THR A 43 -1.63 -4.34 5.66
CA THR A 43 -2.30 -3.04 5.61
C THR A 43 -1.36 -1.91 6.05
N TYR A 44 -0.62 -2.07 7.15
CA TYR A 44 0.35 -1.04 7.56
C TYR A 44 1.48 -0.88 6.55
N LYS A 45 1.94 -1.96 5.93
CA LYS A 45 2.95 -1.89 4.87
C LYS A 45 2.40 -1.16 3.65
N MET A 46 1.15 -1.38 3.27
CA MET A 46 0.49 -0.61 2.20
C MET A 46 0.26 0.86 2.57
N LEU A 47 0.02 1.16 3.85
CA LEU A 47 -0.10 2.54 4.34
C LEU A 47 1.27 3.24 4.43
N ASP A 48 2.33 2.49 4.74
CA ASP A 48 3.70 2.98 4.85
C ASP A 48 4.41 3.09 3.49
N VAL A 49 3.95 2.32 2.48
CA VAL A 49 4.21 2.64 1.08
C VAL A 49 3.67 4.04 0.86
N ARG A 50 4.59 5.00 0.80
CA ARG A 50 4.31 6.40 0.49
C ARG A 50 3.46 6.45 -0.77
N LEU A 51 2.15 6.58 -0.57
CA LEU A 51 1.25 6.87 -1.67
C LEU A 51 1.72 8.20 -2.25
N PRO A 52 1.98 8.25 -3.56
CA PRO A 52 2.36 9.50 -4.18
C PRO A 52 1.30 10.54 -3.85
N SER A 53 1.73 11.70 -3.38
CA SER A 53 0.79 12.79 -3.13
C SER A 53 0.15 13.19 -4.45
N LYS A 54 -0.97 13.92 -4.39
CA LYS A 54 -1.61 14.50 -5.57
C LYS A 54 -0.60 15.19 -6.51
N ALA A 55 0.40 15.89 -5.96
CA ALA A 55 1.47 16.54 -6.70
C ALA A 55 2.46 15.56 -7.36
N ASP A 56 2.71 14.40 -6.75
CA ASP A 56 3.56 13.35 -7.33
C ASP A 56 2.82 12.61 -8.45
N LEU A 57 1.53 12.29 -8.26
CA LEU A 57 0.67 11.74 -9.32
C LEU A 57 0.58 12.68 -10.53
N LEU A 58 0.59 13.98 -10.26
CA LEU A 58 0.66 15.02 -11.27
C LEU A 58 1.96 14.93 -12.08
N LYS A 59 3.10 14.90 -11.37
CA LYS A 59 4.44 14.78 -11.98
C LYS A 59 4.54 13.51 -12.80
N PHE A 60 4.00 12.39 -12.32
CA PHE A 60 4.00 11.14 -13.05
C PHE A 60 3.16 11.21 -14.34
N ARG A 61 2.02 11.91 -14.33
CA ARG A 61 1.21 12.08 -15.54
C ARG A 61 1.87 13.02 -16.54
N VAL A 62 2.42 14.15 -16.09
CA VAL A 62 3.17 15.09 -16.95
C VAL A 62 4.43 14.43 -17.52
N ALA A 63 5.09 13.57 -16.74
CA ALA A 63 6.24 12.78 -17.19
C ALA A 63 5.86 11.58 -18.07
N GLY A 64 4.57 11.33 -18.35
CA GLY A 64 4.10 10.19 -19.13
C GLY A 64 4.28 8.82 -18.45
N ALA A 65 4.65 8.79 -17.16
CA ALA A 65 4.84 7.56 -16.39
C ALA A 65 3.51 6.86 -16.06
N ILE A 66 2.38 7.58 -16.06
CA ILE A 66 1.05 7.02 -15.83
C ILE A 66 0.02 7.56 -16.84
N ASN A 67 -0.84 6.67 -17.34
CA ASN A 67 -1.98 7.02 -18.20
C ASN A 67 -3.14 7.64 -17.41
N GLU A 68 -4.08 8.24 -18.12
CA GLU A 68 -5.29 8.88 -17.58
C GLU A 68 -6.13 7.92 -16.71
N ASP A 69 -6.34 6.69 -17.18
CA ASP A 69 -7.00 5.63 -16.41
C ASP A 69 -6.27 5.32 -15.10
N ARG A 70 -4.94 5.24 -15.16
CA ARG A 70 -4.09 4.95 -14.00
C ARG A 70 -4.13 6.11 -13.00
N HIS A 71 -4.09 7.35 -13.49
CA HIS A 71 -4.19 8.56 -12.68
C HIS A 71 -5.54 8.64 -11.95
N ARG A 72 -6.65 8.32 -12.65
CA ARG A 72 -7.99 8.25 -12.04
C ARG A 72 -8.06 7.18 -10.96
N LEU A 73 -7.46 6.01 -11.20
CA LEU A 73 -7.46 4.89 -10.26
C LEU A 73 -6.66 5.21 -8.99
N GLU A 74 -5.50 5.84 -9.13
CA GLU A 74 -4.67 6.29 -8.00
C GLU A 74 -5.33 7.42 -7.20
N LEU A 75 -5.99 8.38 -7.87
CA LEU A 75 -6.79 9.40 -7.20
C LEU A 75 -7.97 8.78 -6.42
N ARG A 76 -8.62 7.76 -6.98
CA ARG A 76 -9.66 7.02 -6.25
C ARG A 76 -9.12 6.31 -5.01
N LYS A 77 -7.92 5.74 -5.08
CA LYS A 77 -7.25 5.12 -3.92
C LYS A 77 -6.92 6.12 -2.82
N LEU A 78 -6.65 7.37 -3.19
CA LEU A 78 -6.45 8.49 -2.27
C LEU A 78 -7.77 9.05 -1.70
N GLY A 79 -8.93 8.51 -2.11
CA GLY A 79 -10.25 8.94 -1.64
C GLY A 79 -10.86 10.08 -2.44
N TYR A 80 -10.30 10.46 -3.60
CA TYR A 80 -10.90 11.47 -4.47
C TYR A 80 -12.08 10.90 -5.24
N ASN A 81 -13.13 11.72 -5.36
CA ASN A 81 -14.32 11.40 -6.15
C ASN A 81 -14.05 11.47 -7.66
N SER A 82 -14.90 10.80 -8.44
CA SER A 82 -14.79 10.75 -9.90
C SER A 82 -14.74 12.14 -10.53
N GLU A 83 -15.50 13.12 -10.02
CA GLU A 83 -15.48 14.51 -10.50
C GLU A 83 -14.14 15.19 -10.25
N GLN A 84 -13.55 14.99 -9.08
CA GLN A 84 -12.24 15.55 -8.74
C GLN A 84 -11.17 14.95 -9.65
N ALA A 85 -11.24 13.65 -9.95
CA ALA A 85 -10.37 13.01 -10.91
C ALA A 85 -10.52 13.62 -12.31
N GLU A 86 -11.75 13.92 -12.74
CA GLU A 86 -12.01 14.54 -14.03
C GLU A 86 -11.50 15.98 -14.12
N TRP A 87 -11.55 16.75 -13.02
CA TRP A 87 -10.91 18.07 -12.96
C TRP A 87 -9.41 17.98 -13.17
N TYR A 88 -8.73 17.00 -12.55
CA TYR A 88 -7.32 16.75 -12.84
C TYR A 88 -7.13 16.27 -14.27
N LEU A 89 -8.04 15.49 -14.86
CA LEU A 89 -7.94 15.10 -16.26
C LEU A 89 -7.97 16.31 -17.19
N LYS A 90 -8.94 17.23 -16.99
CA LYS A 90 -9.14 18.44 -17.79
C LYS A 90 -8.04 19.48 -17.62
N LEU A 91 -7.47 19.64 -16.42
CA LEU A 91 -6.43 20.64 -16.15
C LEU A 91 -5.16 20.45 -17.00
N TYR A 92 -4.91 19.24 -17.53
CA TYR A 92 -3.73 18.90 -18.33
C TYR A 92 -4.03 18.65 -19.80
N ARG A 93 -5.29 18.77 -20.23
CA ARG A 93 -5.65 18.80 -21.65
C ARG A 93 -5.46 20.25 -22.14
N LYS A 94 -4.20 20.69 -22.24
CA LYS A 94 -3.83 21.99 -22.79
C LYS A 94 -2.93 21.80 -24.00
#